data_AF-A0A150NXR9-F1
#
_entry.id   AF-A0A150NXR9-F1
#
_cell.length_a   1.000
_cell.length_b   1.000
_cell.length_c   1.000
_cell.angle_alpha   90.00
_cell.angle_beta   90.00
_cell.angle_gamma   90.00
#
_symmetry.space_group_name_H-M   'P 1'
#
loop_
_entity.id
_entity.type
_entity.pdbx_description
1 polymer ?
#
loop_
_entity_poly.entity_id
_entity_poly.type
_entity_poly.pdbx_seq_one_letter_code
_entity_poly.pdbx_strand_id
1 'polypeptide(L)'
;MKIVSGIYGGRPLKTLEGKTTRPTSDKVRGAIFNMIGPYFEGGRVLDLYAGSGGLSIEAVSRGMSSAVLVERDRKAQAIVAENIQMTKEVGKISTPQNGCRKGIRTGIWGIRPHFLRPSLCQGTNRSRY
;
A
#
# COMPACT_ATOMS: atom_id res chain seq x y z
N MET A 1 -13.01 6.97 -4.88
CA MET A 1 -12.65 5.54 -5.06
C MET A 1 -13.07 4.79 -3.80
N LYS A 2 -13.51 3.53 -3.93
CA LYS A 2 -13.82 2.66 -2.77
C LYS A 2 -13.25 1.26 -2.97
N ILE A 3 -13.14 0.49 -1.89
CA ILE A 3 -12.76 -0.93 -1.98
C ILE A 3 -13.94 -1.71 -2.57
N VAL A 4 -13.67 -2.57 -3.55
CA VAL A 4 -14.72 -3.24 -4.34
C VAL A 4 -15.26 -4.46 -3.60
N SER A 5 -14.39 -5.28 -2.99
CA SER A 5 -14.80 -6.54 -2.34
C SER A 5 -13.86 -6.95 -1.19
N GLY A 6 -14.22 -8.04 -0.50
CA GLY A 6 -13.49 -8.57 0.64
C GLY A 6 -13.90 -7.92 1.97
N ILE A 7 -13.09 -8.13 3.01
CA ILE A 7 -13.35 -7.71 4.39
C ILE A 7 -13.53 -6.18 4.52
N TYR A 8 -12.88 -5.42 3.64
CA TYR A 8 -12.93 -3.96 3.60
C TYR A 8 -13.84 -3.41 2.51
N GLY A 9 -14.62 -4.27 1.83
CA GLY A 9 -15.53 -3.89 0.75
C GLY A 9 -16.43 -2.72 1.13
N GLY A 10 -16.60 -1.78 0.21
CA GLY A 10 -17.44 -0.60 0.37
C GLY A 10 -16.79 0.57 1.12
N ARG A 11 -15.65 0.38 1.78
CA ARG A 11 -14.98 1.48 2.50
C ARG A 11 -14.38 2.50 1.53
N PRO A 12 -14.49 3.82 1.82
CA PRO A 12 -13.93 4.85 0.97
C PRO A 12 -12.40 4.85 1.05
N LEU A 13 -11.74 5.09 -0.08
CA LEU A 13 -10.30 5.30 -0.16
C LEU A 13 -10.01 6.75 -0.52
N LYS A 14 -9.10 7.37 0.23
CA LYS A 14 -8.55 8.68 -0.11
C LYS A 14 -7.63 8.54 -1.31
N THR A 15 -7.63 9.55 -2.17
CA THR A 15 -6.82 9.61 -3.39
C THR A 15 -6.12 10.96 -3.49
N LEU A 16 -5.00 11.01 -4.19
CA LEU A 16 -4.30 12.26 -4.45
C LEU A 16 -5.17 13.20 -5.27
N GLU A 17 -5.20 14.47 -4.88
CA GLU A 17 -5.79 15.54 -5.65
C GLU A 17 -4.82 15.92 -6.77
N GLY A 18 -5.19 15.64 -8.03
CA GLY A 18 -4.40 16.02 -9.20
C GLY A 18 -4.60 15.09 -10.40
N LYS A 19 -4.63 15.67 -11.61
CA LYS A 19 -4.76 14.94 -12.89
C LYS A 19 -3.51 14.14 -13.30
N THR A 20 -2.43 14.20 -12.52
CA THR A 20 -1.14 13.56 -12.84
C THR A 20 -1.12 12.05 -12.62
N THR A 21 -2.05 11.52 -11.82
CA THR A 21 -2.20 10.07 -11.64
C THR A 21 -3.40 9.58 -12.43
N ARG A 22 -3.20 8.59 -13.31
CA ARG A 22 -4.30 7.95 -14.05
C ARG A 22 -5.12 7.15 -13.03
N PRO A 23 -6.36 7.53 -12.70
CA PRO A 23 -7.12 6.82 -11.69
C PRO A 23 -7.50 5.44 -12.24
N THR A 24 -7.07 4.38 -11.55
CA THR A 24 -7.56 3.03 -11.85
C THR A 24 -9.01 2.96 -11.40
N SER A 25 -9.94 2.80 -12.34
CA SER A 25 -11.36 2.71 -11.99
C SER A 25 -11.65 1.47 -11.16
N ASP A 26 -12.67 1.54 -10.31
CA ASP A 26 -13.12 0.41 -9.49
C ASP A 26 -13.44 -0.82 -10.36
N LYS A 27 -13.95 -0.60 -11.58
CA LYS A 27 -14.21 -1.64 -12.58
C LYS A 27 -12.94 -2.37 -13.03
N VAL A 28 -11.86 -1.63 -13.31
CA VAL A 28 -10.59 -2.24 -13.75
C VAL A 28 -9.96 -3.05 -12.62
N ARG A 29 -9.96 -2.55 -11.38
CA ARG A 29 -9.46 -3.32 -10.23
C ARG A 29 -10.29 -4.59 -10.01
N GLY A 30 -11.62 -4.50 -10.06
CA GLY A 30 -12.49 -5.65 -9.95
C GLY A 30 -12.23 -6.70 -11.04
N ALA A 31 -12.06 -6.27 -12.30
CA ALA A 31 -11.73 -7.16 -13.40
C ALA A 31 -10.38 -7.87 -13.21
N ILE A 32 -9.35 -7.16 -12.75
CA ILE A 32 -8.02 -7.75 -12.47
C ILE A 32 -8.17 -8.90 -11.47
N PHE A 33 -8.79 -8.65 -10.30
CA PHE A 33 -8.97 -9.69 -9.28
C PHE A 33 -9.87 -10.83 -9.76
N ASN A 34 -10.91 -10.57 -10.55
CA ASN A 34 -11.71 -11.64 -11.12
C ASN A 34 -10.92 -12.55 -12.07
N MET A 35 -9.90 -12.03 -12.75
CA MET A 35 -9.04 -12.83 -13.64
C MET A 35 -7.99 -13.65 -12.89
N ILE A 36 -7.34 -13.07 -11.87
CA ILE A 36 -6.23 -13.73 -11.15
C ILE A 36 -6.69 -14.62 -9.98
N GLY A 37 -7.94 -14.45 -9.53
CA GLY A 37 -8.48 -15.12 -8.35
C GLY A 37 -9.30 -14.13 -7.50
N PRO A 38 -10.63 -14.32 -7.37
CA PRO A 38 -11.47 -13.34 -6.69
C PRO A 38 -11.16 -13.24 -5.18
N TYR A 39 -10.69 -14.34 -4.59
CA TYR A 39 -10.27 -14.47 -3.19
C TYR A 39 -9.01 -15.32 -3.09
N PHE A 40 -8.23 -15.11 -2.04
CA PHE A 40 -6.96 -15.80 -1.81
C PHE A 40 -6.89 -16.37 -0.40
N GLU A 41 -6.28 -17.54 -0.25
CA GLU A 41 -6.00 -18.18 1.04
C GLU A 41 -4.60 -17.80 1.54
N GLY A 42 -4.34 -16.49 1.62
CA GLY A 42 -3.04 -15.94 2.01
C GLY A 42 -2.10 -15.66 0.84
N GLY A 43 -0.88 -15.23 1.18
CA GLY A 43 0.14 -14.84 0.21
C GLY A 43 0.75 -13.45 0.47
N ARG A 44 1.68 -13.06 -0.40
CA ARG A 44 2.39 -11.78 -0.32
C ARG A 44 2.19 -11.01 -1.63
N VAL A 45 1.79 -9.75 -1.52
CA VAL A 45 1.64 -8.85 -2.66
C VAL A 45 2.74 -7.79 -2.60
N LEU A 46 3.33 -7.52 -3.77
CA LEU A 46 4.26 -6.42 -3.97
C LEU A 46 3.67 -5.44 -4.97
N ASP A 47 3.55 -4.19 -4.55
CA ASP A 47 3.04 -3.11 -5.38
C ASP A 47 4.14 -2.06 -5.51
N LEU A 48 4.72 -1.98 -6.70
CA LEU A 48 5.89 -1.12 -6.96
C LEU A 48 5.51 0.34 -7.22
N TYR A 49 4.23 0.61 -7.47
CA TYR A 49 3.69 1.92 -7.82
C TYR A 49 2.35 2.10 -7.13
N ALA A 50 2.39 2.04 -5.79
CA ALA A 50 1.20 1.94 -4.98
C ALA A 50 0.22 3.11 -5.15
N GLY A 51 0.70 4.33 -5.39
CA GLY A 51 -0.13 5.52 -5.49
C GLY A 51 -0.93 5.74 -4.20
N SER A 52 -2.26 5.56 -4.26
CA SER A 52 -3.14 5.61 -3.07
C SER A 52 -3.27 4.28 -2.32
N GLY A 53 -2.66 3.21 -2.82
CA GLY A 53 -2.64 1.87 -2.20
C GLY A 53 -3.89 1.04 -2.47
N GLY A 54 -4.77 1.48 -3.38
CA GLY A 54 -6.07 0.86 -3.61
C GLY A 54 -6.02 -0.57 -4.17
N LEU A 55 -4.96 -0.97 -4.86
CA LEU A 55 -4.80 -2.35 -5.35
C LEU A 55 -4.32 -3.29 -4.24
N SER A 56 -3.29 -2.87 -3.50
CA SER A 56 -2.73 -3.63 -2.38
C SER A 56 -3.71 -3.85 -1.24
N ILE A 57 -4.47 -2.80 -0.88
CA ILE A 57 -5.51 -2.89 0.16
C ILE A 57 -6.63 -3.83 -0.28
N GLU A 58 -7.01 -3.79 -1.55
CA GLU A 58 -8.01 -4.70 -2.14
C GLU A 58 -7.52 -6.16 -2.11
N ALA A 59 -6.24 -6.41 -2.36
CA ALA A 59 -5.67 -7.74 -2.29
C ALA A 59 -5.71 -8.32 -0.86
N VAL A 60 -5.36 -7.51 0.14
CA VAL A 60 -5.46 -7.90 1.57
C VAL A 60 -6.92 -8.06 1.98
N SER A 61 -7.81 -7.19 1.51
CA SER A 61 -9.27 -7.32 1.71
C SER A 61 -9.79 -8.69 1.24
N ARG A 62 -9.24 -9.21 0.15
CA ARG A 62 -9.62 -10.49 -0.49
C ARG A 62 -8.90 -11.72 0.09
N GLY A 63 -8.09 -11.55 1.14
CA GLY A 63 -7.49 -12.67 1.88
C GLY A 63 -5.98 -12.82 1.77
N MET A 64 -5.27 -11.90 1.10
CA MET A 64 -3.80 -11.89 1.13
C MET A 64 -3.25 -11.62 2.53
N SER A 65 -2.19 -12.33 2.93
CA SER A 65 -1.63 -12.24 4.28
C SER A 65 -0.84 -10.95 4.51
N SER A 66 -0.12 -10.46 3.49
CA SER A 66 0.64 -9.22 3.58
C SER A 66 0.80 -8.51 2.25
N ALA A 67 0.97 -7.19 2.31
CA ALA A 67 1.29 -6.35 1.16
C ALA A 67 2.47 -5.42 1.46
N VAL A 68 3.36 -5.28 0.47
CA VAL A 68 4.48 -4.34 0.48
C VAL A 68 4.22 -3.30 -0.60
N LEU A 69 4.16 -2.04 -0.21
CA LEU A 69 3.82 -0.92 -1.09
C LEU A 69 5.03 -0.02 -1.23
N VAL A 70 5.53 0.11 -2.45
CA VAL A 70 6.60 1.03 -2.82
C VAL A 70 5.97 2.23 -3.49
N GLU A 71 6.31 3.41 -3.00
CA GLU A 71 5.87 4.68 -3.56
C GLU A 71 6.99 5.71 -3.44
N ARG A 72 7.15 6.54 -4.47
CA ARG A 72 8.17 7.59 -4.54
C ARG A 72 7.63 8.95 -4.11
N ASP A 73 6.38 9.26 -4.39
CA ASP A 73 5.76 10.53 -4.04
C ASP A 73 5.42 10.58 -2.54
N ARG A 74 5.92 11.59 -1.83
CA ARG A 74 5.67 11.77 -0.39
C ARG A 74 4.19 12.05 -0.08
N LYS A 75 3.47 12.77 -0.96
CA LYS A 75 2.04 13.02 -0.79
C LYS A 75 1.27 11.71 -0.89
N ALA A 76 1.64 10.87 -1.85
CA ALA A 76 1.04 9.56 -2.05
C ALA A 76 1.28 8.63 -0.84
N GLN A 77 2.51 8.64 -0.31
CA GLN A 77 2.84 7.89 0.91
C GLN A 77 1.98 8.29 2.11
N ALA A 78 1.73 9.59 2.32
CA ALA A 78 0.87 10.06 3.41
C ALA A 78 -0.57 9.54 3.26
N ILE A 79 -1.13 9.62 2.05
CA ILE A 79 -2.48 9.12 1.75
C ILE A 79 -2.56 7.60 1.93
N VAL A 80 -1.55 6.85 1.49
CA VAL A 80 -1.48 5.40 1.71
C VAL A 80 -1.46 5.07 3.19
N ALA A 81 -0.67 5.80 3.98
CA ALA A 81 -0.62 5.58 5.43
C ALA A 81 -1.98 5.81 6.09
N GLU A 82 -2.72 6.85 5.70
CA GLU A 82 -4.08 7.09 6.18
C GLU A 82 -5.07 5.99 5.76
N ASN A 83 -4.99 5.53 4.50
CA ASN A 83 -5.83 4.44 4.01
C ASN A 83 -5.52 3.10 4.71
N ILE A 84 -4.24 2.85 5.07
CA ILE A 84 -3.84 1.68 5.86
C ILE A 84 -4.39 1.76 7.28
N GLN A 85 -4.36 2.94 7.91
CA GLN A 85 -4.94 3.09 9.26
C GLN A 85 -6.44 2.74 9.29
N MET A 86 -7.17 3.03 8.21
CA MET A 86 -8.58 2.67 8.09
C MET A 86 -8.83 1.15 8.09
N THR A 87 -7.86 0.32 7.64
CA THR A 87 -8.02 -1.15 7.67
C THR A 87 -7.92 -1.73 9.09
N LYS A 88 -7.36 -0.97 10.05
CA LYS A 88 -7.04 -1.42 11.43
C LYS A 88 -6.06 -2.61 11.49
N GLU A 89 -5.50 -3.02 10.36
CA GLU A 89 -4.55 -4.13 10.24
C GLU A 89 -3.18 -3.64 9.74
N VAL A 90 -2.62 -2.65 10.43
CA VAL A 90 -1.34 -2.02 10.07
C VAL A 90 -0.20 -3.05 9.98
N GLY A 91 -0.29 -4.18 10.70
CA GLY A 91 0.69 -5.25 10.65
C GLY A 91 0.73 -6.04 9.32
N LYS A 92 -0.33 -6.00 8.51
CA LYS A 92 -0.38 -6.72 7.23
C LYS A 92 0.15 -5.89 6.06
N ILE A 93 0.15 -4.56 6.18
CA ILE A 93 0.47 -3.66 5.09
C ILE A 93 1.66 -2.79 5.46
N SER A 94 2.76 -2.91 4.71
CA SER A 94 4.00 -2.21 4.99
C SER A 94 4.44 -1.30 3.83
N THR A 95 4.92 -0.11 4.18
CA THR A 95 5.52 0.85 3.25
C THR A 95 7.00 1.04 3.62
N PRO A 96 7.96 0.80 2.71
CA PRO A 96 9.37 1.08 2.97
C PRO A 96 9.58 2.60 3.07
N GLN A 97 9.90 3.10 4.27
CA GLN A 97 10.09 4.54 4.52
C GLN A 97 11.41 5.10 3.97
N ASN A 98 12.33 4.23 3.56
CA ASN A 98 13.64 4.60 3.03
C ASN A 98 13.65 4.35 1.52
N GLY A 99 13.75 5.44 0.75
CA GLY A 99 13.64 5.53 -0.71
C GLY A 99 13.88 4.23 -1.48
N CYS A 100 12.93 3.94 -2.38
CA CYS A 100 12.80 2.95 -3.48
C CYS A 100 14.01 2.03 -3.84
N ARG A 101 15.26 2.40 -3.57
CA ARG A 101 16.48 1.60 -3.84
C ARG A 101 16.75 0.46 -2.87
N LYS A 102 16.34 0.52 -1.59
CA LYS A 102 16.68 -0.54 -0.61
C LYS A 102 15.66 -1.69 -0.55
N GLY A 103 14.39 -1.44 -0.88
CA GLY A 103 13.32 -2.46 -0.77
C GLY A 103 13.44 -3.62 -1.76
N ILE A 104 14.01 -3.38 -2.94
CA ILE A 104 14.19 -4.41 -3.99
C ILE A 104 15.51 -5.18 -3.83
N ARG A 105 16.49 -4.65 -3.08
CA ARG A 105 17.77 -5.33 -2.83
C ARG A 105 17.67 -6.47 -1.81
N THR A 106 16.67 -6.45 -0.93
CA THR A 106 16.29 -7.60 -0.11
C THR A 106 15.48 -8.55 -0.98
N GLY A 107 16.19 -9.46 -1.65
CA GLY A 107 15.60 -10.45 -2.55
C GLY A 107 14.44 -11.20 -1.93
N ILE A 108 13.58 -11.71 -2.81
CA ILE A 108 12.60 -12.80 -2.68
C ILE A 108 12.78 -13.68 -1.42
N TRP A 109 12.53 -13.23 -0.18
CA TRP A 109 12.81 -14.11 0.96
C TRP A 109 11.86 -13.86 2.13
N GLY A 110 11.32 -14.98 2.63
CA GLY A 110 10.49 -15.04 3.82
C GLY A 110 11.31 -14.75 5.06
N ILE A 111 11.34 -13.49 5.50
CA ILE A 111 11.95 -13.10 6.77
C ILE A 111 11.11 -11.99 7.42
N ARG A 112 10.78 -12.21 8.69
CA ARG A 112 10.22 -11.24 9.63
C ARG A 112 11.20 -10.07 9.83
N PRO A 113 10.81 -8.80 9.61
CA PRO A 113 11.45 -7.71 10.30
C PRO A 113 10.66 -7.45 11.56
N HIS A 114 11.24 -7.87 12.68
CA HIS A 114 10.82 -7.47 14.02
C HIS A 114 10.63 -5.94 14.02
N PHE A 115 9.39 -5.51 14.22
CA PHE A 115 9.03 -4.28 14.91
C PHE A 115 9.96 -3.09 14.64
N LEU A 116 9.83 -2.46 13.47
CA LEU A 116 10.41 -1.13 13.24
C LEU A 116 9.64 -0.13 14.10
N ARG A 117 10.18 0.08 15.31
CA ARG A 117 9.74 1.08 16.29
C ARG A 117 9.57 2.46 15.62
N PRO A 118 8.43 3.15 15.80
CA PRO A 118 8.28 4.52 15.39
C PRO A 118 9.03 5.41 16.39
N SER A 119 10.31 5.74 16.15
CA SER A 119 11.01 6.72 17.02
C SER A 119 12.11 7.54 16.36
N LEU A 120 12.34 7.45 15.04
CA LEU A 120 13.30 8.31 14.35
C LEU A 120 12.64 9.06 13.20
N CYS A 121 11.61 9.82 13.55
CA CYS A 121 11.03 10.86 12.73
C CYS A 121 11.05 12.16 13.54
N GLN A 122 12.26 12.62 13.89
CA GLN A 122 12.49 14.01 14.25
C GLN A 122 13.37 14.63 13.19
N GLY A 123 12.94 15.82 12.78
CA GLY A 123 13.32 16.44 11.53
C GLY A 123 14.79 16.82 11.47
N THR A 124 15.36 16.65 10.28
CA THR A 124 16.46 17.52 9.85
C THR A 124 15.88 18.52 8.88
N ASN A 125 15.42 19.61 9.47
CA ASN A 125 15.27 20.90 8.83
C ASN A 125 16.62 21.29 8.21
N ARG A 126 16.80 21.08 6.90
CA ARG A 126 17.88 21.75 6.17
C ARG A 126 17.31 23.04 5.60
N SER A 127 17.29 24.04 6.48
CA SER A 127 17.34 25.45 6.13
C SER A 127 18.54 25.70 5.22
N ARG A 128 18.33 26.63 4.28
CA ARG A 128 19.35 27.34 3.50
C ARG A 128 20.51 27.75 4.40
N TYR A 129 21.75 27.55 3.93
CA TYR A 129 22.77 28.55 3.59
C TYR A 129 23.86 27.85 2.77
#